data_AF-A0A350IA57-F1
#
_entry.id   AF-A0A350IA57-F1
#
_cell.length_a   1.000
_cell.length_b   1.000
_cell.length_c   1.000
_cell.angle_alpha   90.00
_cell.angle_beta   90.00
_cell.angle_gamma   90.00
#
_symmetry.space_group_name_H-M   'P 1'
#
loop_
_entity.id
_entity.type
_entity.pdbx_description
1 polymer ?
#
loop_
_entity_poly.entity_id
_entity_poly.type
_entity_poly.pdbx_seq_one_letter_code
_entity_poly.pdbx_strand_id
1 'polypeptide(L)' 'MKTIILENGQSLTIREAKEEDAQAIIEFIKAVGDESDNLTFSGSEFNETIEEEKAILRDHDEQ' A
#
# COMPACT_ATOMS: atom_id res chain seq x y z
N MET A 1 10.70 -12.24 -1.54
CA MET A 1 9.72 -12.36 -2.65
C MET A 1 9.23 -13.80 -2.77
N LYS A 2 7.92 -14.00 -2.85
CA LYS A 2 7.26 -15.31 -2.99
C LYS A 2 6.13 -15.19 -4.03
N THR A 3 6.02 -16.17 -4.91
CA THR A 3 4.93 -16.24 -5.91
C THR A 3 4.06 -17.45 -5.64
N ILE A 4 2.74 -17.25 -5.72
CA ILE A 4 1.70 -18.25 -5.44
C ILE A 4 0.71 -18.23 -6.60
N ILE A 5 0.23 -19.40 -7.02
CA ILE A 5 -0.89 -19.49 -7.98
C ILE A 5 -2.19 -19.58 -7.18
N LEU A 6 -3.11 -18.65 -7.45
CA LEU A 6 -4.42 -18.59 -6.83
C LEU A 6 -5.36 -19.64 -7.46
N GLU A 7 -6.46 -19.95 -6.77
CA GLU A 7 -7.46 -20.92 -7.25
C GLU A 7 -8.09 -20.52 -8.59
N ASN A 8 -8.13 -19.21 -8.88
CA ASN A 8 -8.60 -18.67 -10.16
C ASN A 8 -7.53 -18.72 -11.28
N GLY A 9 -6.38 -19.35 -11.04
CA GLY A 9 -5.27 -19.49 -11.98
C GLY A 9 -4.35 -18.27 -12.12
N GLN A 10 -4.62 -17.17 -11.41
CA GLN A 10 -3.78 -15.97 -11.45
C GLN A 10 -2.53 -16.13 -10.56
N SER A 11 -1.43 -15.49 -10.95
CA SER A 11 -0.22 -15.43 -10.14
C SER A 11 -0.25 -14.26 -9.17
N LEU A 12 -0.15 -14.54 -7.87
CA LEU A 12 0.04 -13.55 -6.82
C LEU A 12 1.52 -13.50 -6.43
N THR A 13 2.10 -12.30 -6.43
CA THR A 13 3.47 -12.05 -5.95
C THR A 13 3.41 -11.27 -4.64
N ILE A 14 4.06 -11.80 -3.61
CA ILE A 14 4.25 -11.15 -2.31
C ILE A 14 5.73 -10.79 -2.19
N ARG A 15 6.02 -9.51 -1.96
CA ARG A 15 7.38 -8.99 -1.78
C ARG A 15 7.36 -7.86 -0.76
N GLU A 16 8.53 -7.51 -0.26
CA GLU A 16 8.72 -6.27 0.49
C GLU A 16 8.37 -5.07 -0.39
N ALA A 17 7.77 -4.06 0.25
CA ALA A 17 7.42 -2.81 -0.38
C ALA A 17 8.68 -1.98 -0.65
N LYS A 18 8.66 -1.21 -1.73
CA LYS A 18 9.77 -0.34 -2.15
C LYS A 18 9.24 1.06 -2.38
N GLU A 19 10.13 2.04 -2.47
CA GLU A 19 9.78 3.45 -2.77
C GLU A 19 8.89 3.61 -4.03
N GLU A 20 9.04 2.74 -5.02
CA GLU A 20 8.20 2.72 -6.23
C GLU A 20 6.72 2.37 -5.98
N ASP A 21 6.41 1.73 -4.85
CA ASP A 21 5.05 1.34 -4.46
C ASP A 21 4.30 2.43 -3.70
N ALA A 22 4.98 3.49 -3.25
CA ALA A 22 4.41 4.52 -2.39
C ALA A 22 3.09 5.09 -2.94
N GLN A 23 3.02 5.35 -4.24
CA GLN A 23 1.80 5.82 -4.88
C GLN A 23 0.66 4.79 -4.77
N ALA A 24 0.93 3.53 -5.10
CA ALA A 24 -0.07 2.47 -5.09
C ALA A 24 -0.58 2.19 -3.66
N ILE A 25 0.29 2.32 -2.66
CA ILE A 25 -0.07 2.21 -1.24
C ILE A 25 -1.03 3.32 -0.84
N ILE A 26 -0.71 4.59 -1.15
CA ILE A 26 -1.58 5.73 -0.84
C ILE A 26 -2.95 5.58 -1.53
N GLU A 27 -2.96 5.21 -2.81
CA GLU A 27 -4.21 4.98 -3.56
C GLU A 27 -5.06 3.86 -2.93
N PHE A 28 -4.42 2.76 -2.52
CA PHE A 28 -5.10 1.67 -1.82
C PHE A 28 -5.67 2.11 -0.47
N ILE A 29 -4.89 2.83 0.35
CA ILE A 29 -5.35 3.34 1.66
C ILE A 29 -6.55 4.27 1.47
N LYS A 30 -6.52 5.14 0.46
CA LYS A 30 -7.63 6.05 0.16
C LYS A 30 -8.90 5.30 -0.22
N ALA A 31 -8.79 4.32 -1.12
CA ALA A 31 -9.91 3.49 -1.51
C ALA A 31 -10.51 2.74 -0.31
N VAL A 32 -9.67 2.14 0.53
CA VAL A 32 -10.13 1.45 1.75
C VAL A 32 -10.76 2.43 2.75
N GLY A 33 -10.20 3.64 2.90
CA GLY A 33 -10.77 4.70 3.74
C GLY A 33 -12.17 5.12 3.30
N ASP A 34 -12.41 5.20 1.98
CA ASP A 34 -13.72 5.56 1.43
C ASP A 34 -14.74 4.40 1.50
N GLU A 35 -14.29 3.15 1.47
CA GLU A 35 -15.15 1.95 1.47
C GLU A 35 -15.43 1.38 2.87
N SER A 36 -14.64 1.74 3.88
CA SER A 36 -14.68 1.12 5.21
C SER A 36 -15.38 1.99 6.24
N ASP A 37 -16.45 1.47 6.85
CA ASP A 37 -17.11 2.08 8.00
C ASP A 37 -16.30 1.95 9.32
N ASN A 38 -15.20 1.19 9.30
CA ASN A 38 -14.39 0.90 10.49
C ASN A 38 -13.16 1.81 10.62
N LEU A 39 -12.90 2.67 9.64
CA LEU A 39 -11.81 3.65 9.70
C LEU A 39 -12.36 5.01 10.16
N THR A 40 -11.58 5.71 10.97
CA THR A 40 -11.94 7.04 11.49
C THR A 40 -11.64 8.17 10.51
N PHE A 41 -11.25 7.82 9.27
CA PHE A 41 -10.89 8.73 8.21
C PHE A 41 -11.34 8.16 6.87
N SER A 42 -11.70 9.06 5.96
CA SER A 42 -11.94 8.77 4.55
C SER A 42 -10.65 8.94 3.72
N GLY A 43 -10.67 8.49 2.46
CA GLY A 43 -9.58 8.74 1.52
C GLY A 43 -9.34 10.23 1.24
N SER A 44 -10.37 11.06 1.40
CA SER A 44 -10.24 12.52 1.30
C SER A 44 -9.53 13.16 2.50
N GLU A 45 -9.56 12.51 3.66
CA GLU A 45 -8.91 12.96 4.90
C GLU A 45 -7.47 12.43 5.04
N PHE A 46 -7.09 11.47 4.18
CA PHE A 46 -5.74 10.94 4.12
C PHE A 46 -4.82 11.83 3.26
N ASN A 47 -4.03 12.67 3.93
CA ASN A 47 -3.24 13.74 3.32
C ASN A 47 -1.74 13.42 3.16
N GLU A 48 -1.32 12.19 3.43
CA GLU A 48 0.07 11.77 3.23
C GLU A 48 0.48 11.92 1.77
N THR A 49 1.68 12.46 1.56
CA THR A 49 2.27 12.62 0.23
C THR A 49 3.08 11.39 -0.18
N ILE A 50 3.26 11.22 -1.49
CA ILE A 50 4.09 10.14 -2.05
C ILE A 50 5.52 10.20 -1.51
N GLU A 51 6.07 11.40 -1.27
CA GLU A 51 7.45 11.56 -0.79
C GLU A 51 7.59 11.20 0.70
N GLU A 52 6.57 11.48 1.52
CA GLU A 52 6.51 11.04 2.92
C GLU A 52 6.46 9.51 3.01
N GLU A 53 5.59 8.88 2.21
CA GLU A 53 5.48 7.42 2.14
C GLU A 53 6.79 6.78 1.65
N LYS A 54 7.45 7.34 0.62
CA LYS A 54 8.78 6.88 0.20
C LYS A 54 9.81 6.93 1.32
N ALA A 55 9.80 8.00 2.13
CA ALA A 55 10.73 8.14 3.24
C ALA A 55 10.49 7.06 4.31
N ILE A 56 9.23 6.73 4.61
CA ILE A 56 8.85 5.63 5.51
C ILE A 56 9.34 4.29 4.96
N LEU A 57 9.09 4.01 3.68
CA LEU A 57 9.50 2.76 3.04
C LEU A 57 11.03 2.60 2.99
N ARG A 58 11.76 3.68 2.74
CA ARG A 58 13.23 3.67 2.76
C ARG A 58 13.78 3.43 4.17
N ASP A 59 13.24 4.09 5.19
CA ASP A 59 13.67 3.86 6.59
C ASP A 59 13.45 2.39 6.98
N HIS A 60 12.32 1.80 6.55
CA HIS A 60 12.02 0.39 6.83
C HIS A 60 12.96 -0.60 6.11
N ASP A 61 13.39 -0.30 4.89
CA ASP A 61 14.35 -1.13 4.13
C ASP A 61 15.77 -1.08 4.72
N GLU A 62 16.11 -0.01 5.45
CA GLU A 62 17.40 0.21 6.09
C GLU A 62 17.55 -0.46 7.48
N GLN A 63 16.47 -1.04 8.06
CA GLN A 63 16.48 -1.72 9.37
C GLN A 63 16.63 -3.24 9.29
#